data_AF-A0A8J2MJQ4-F1
#
_entry.id   AF-A0A8J2MJQ4-F1
#
_cell.length_a   1.000
_cell.length_b   1.000
_cell.length_c   1.000
_cell.angle_alpha   90.00
_cell.angle_beta   90.00
_cell.angle_gamma   90.00
#
_symmetry.space_group_name_H-M   'P 1'
#
loop_
_entity.id
_entity.type
_entity.pdbx_description
1 polymer ?
#
loop_
_entity_poly.entity_id
_entity_poly.type
_entity_poly.pdbx_seq_one_letter_code
_entity_poly.pdbx_strand_id
1 'polypeptide(L)'
;MSIRKPQHLTHSRAAVTGDDLKDWFDEQAKYLTEKKLMEIPCTRIFNCDETYVSLCPPSEKVLLAKGSRSAYKVVDSDKEGFTVLFMYSANGDLKKEDFPLVLKFALDATAQEKNAVISGFKAAGLYLFDPSAVDYDVFDKRKKSKITVTKENVQDEVTEDKEKHLLTFESNLSKDILEEFNTAWLNQTLPKDLEIRGLYKYWLDVSGKY
;
A
#
# COMPACT_ATOMS: atom_id res chain seq x y z
N MET A 1 -1.11 28.71 -3.04
CA MET A 1 -1.45 27.39 -3.61
C MET A 1 -0.71 26.32 -2.83
N SER A 2 -1.33 25.18 -2.54
CA SER A 2 -0.72 24.08 -1.78
C SER A 2 -0.44 22.89 -2.70
N ILE A 3 0.79 22.36 -2.68
CA ILE A 3 1.15 21.16 -3.45
C ILE A 3 0.85 19.94 -2.58
N ARG A 4 -0.01 19.03 -3.07
CA ARG A 4 -0.40 17.79 -2.39
C ARG A 4 -0.12 16.61 -3.32
N LYS A 5 0.37 15.50 -2.75
CA LYS A 5 0.49 14.23 -3.47
C LYS A 5 -0.92 13.61 -3.60
N PRO A 6 -1.39 13.25 -4.80
CA PRO A 6 -2.67 12.56 -4.95
C PRO A 6 -2.60 11.19 -4.29
N GLN A 7 -3.66 10.79 -3.59
CA GLN A 7 -3.80 9.45 -3.04
C GLN A 7 -4.56 8.57 -4.01
N HIS A 8 -4.12 7.32 -4.17
CA HIS A 8 -4.82 6.34 -4.98
C HIS A 8 -6.04 5.81 -4.22
N LEU A 9 -7.21 5.87 -4.87
CA LEU A 9 -8.46 5.35 -4.33
C LEU A 9 -8.92 4.21 -5.22
N THR A 10 -9.16 3.03 -4.63
CA THR A 10 -9.66 1.87 -5.37
C THR A 10 -11.11 2.07 -5.77
N HIS A 11 -11.58 1.36 -6.82
CA HIS A 11 -12.96 1.45 -7.28
C HIS A 11 -14.00 1.12 -6.20
N SER A 12 -13.72 0.12 -5.36
CA SER A 12 -14.57 -0.26 -4.23
C SER A 12 -14.67 0.87 -3.20
N ARG A 13 -13.54 1.47 -2.80
CA ARG A 13 -13.53 2.61 -1.87
C ARG A 13 -14.19 3.86 -2.44
N ALA A 14 -14.13 4.03 -3.77
CA ALA A 14 -14.78 5.14 -4.47
C ALA A 14 -16.29 4.93 -4.70
N ALA A 15 -16.82 3.74 -4.41
CA ALA A 15 -18.23 3.42 -4.54
C ALA A 15 -19.01 3.59 -3.22
N VAL A 16 -18.32 3.61 -2.08
CA VAL A 16 -18.91 3.87 -0.77
C VAL A 16 -19.41 5.31 -0.72
N THR A 17 -20.67 5.49 -0.34
CA THR A 17 -21.33 6.78 -0.19
C THR A 17 -21.35 7.24 1.27
N GLY A 18 -21.68 8.51 1.50
CA GLY A 18 -21.86 9.04 2.85
C GLY A 18 -23.03 8.38 3.59
N ASP A 19 -24.06 7.93 2.88
CA ASP A 19 -25.20 7.25 3.49
C ASP A 19 -24.85 5.81 3.88
N ASP A 20 -24.08 5.08 3.06
CA ASP A 20 -23.54 3.76 3.44
C ASP A 20 -22.72 3.84 4.74
N LEU A 21 -21.98 4.93 4.94
CA LEU A 21 -21.18 5.14 6.13
C LEU A 21 -22.04 5.48 7.36
N LYS A 22 -23.11 6.26 7.19
CA LYS A 22 -24.08 6.53 8.28
C LYS A 22 -24.81 5.27 8.69
N ASP A 23 -25.29 4.49 7.73
CA ASP A 23 -25.99 3.23 7.97
C ASP A 23 -25.09 2.27 8.76
N TRP A 24 -23.81 2.18 8.39
CA TRP A 24 -22.83 1.40 9.15
C TRP A 24 -22.69 1.89 10.60
N PHE A 25 -22.61 3.20 10.82
CA PHE A 25 -22.53 3.76 12.17
C PHE A 25 -23.77 3.46 13.01
N ASP A 26 -24.96 3.55 12.42
CA ASP A 26 -26.22 3.23 13.09
C ASP A 26 -26.28 1.74 13.49
N GLU A 27 -25.82 0.85 12.61
CA GLU A 27 -25.68 -0.58 12.91
C GLU A 27 -24.71 -0.84 14.06
N GLN A 28 -23.52 -0.20 14.06
CA GLN A 28 -22.55 -0.35 15.15
C GLN A 28 -23.09 0.20 16.47
N ALA A 29 -23.76 1.36 16.45
CA ALA A 29 -24.33 1.97 17.64
C ALA A 29 -25.41 1.07 18.27
N LYS A 30 -26.27 0.47 17.45
CA LYS A 30 -27.26 -0.50 17.91
C LYS A 30 -26.59 -1.72 18.56
N TYR A 31 -25.59 -2.31 17.90
CA TYR A 31 -24.85 -3.45 18.43
C TYR A 31 -24.19 -3.16 19.78
N LEU A 32 -23.48 -2.04 19.89
CA LEU A 32 -22.80 -1.64 21.13
C LEU A 32 -23.80 -1.36 22.26
N THR A 33 -24.96 -0.78 21.94
CA THR A 33 -26.05 -0.55 22.90
C THR A 33 -26.61 -1.87 23.43
N GLU A 34 -26.91 -2.83 22.55
CA GLU A 34 -27.40 -4.16 22.94
C GLU A 34 -26.42 -4.90 23.85
N LYS A 35 -25.12 -4.71 23.62
CA LYS A 35 -24.06 -5.33 24.43
C LYS A 35 -23.69 -4.54 25.69
N LYS A 36 -24.31 -3.38 25.94
CA LYS A 36 -23.97 -2.45 27.04
C LYS A 36 -22.51 -2.00 26.99
N LEU A 37 -22.01 -1.72 25.80
CA LEU A 37 -20.62 -1.35 25.50
C LEU A 37 -20.45 0.11 25.05
N MET A 38 -21.49 0.94 25.17
CA MET A 38 -21.41 2.37 24.79
C MET A 38 -20.45 3.17 25.67
N GLU A 39 -20.22 2.75 26.92
CA GLU A 39 -19.40 3.45 27.90
C GLU A 39 -18.09 2.70 28.22
N ILE A 40 -17.45 2.07 27.23
CA ILE A 40 -16.15 1.44 27.44
C ILE A 40 -15.08 2.53 27.70
N PRO A 41 -14.29 2.44 28.78
CA PRO A 41 -13.17 3.35 29.01
C PRO A 41 -12.15 3.32 27.86
N CYS A 42 -11.60 4.47 27.49
CA CYS A 42 -10.62 4.59 26.40
C CYS A 42 -9.37 3.70 26.58
N THR A 43 -9.03 3.33 27.81
CA THR A 43 -7.94 2.39 28.15
C THR A 43 -8.21 0.94 27.76
N ARG A 44 -9.47 0.61 27.38
CA ARG A 44 -9.91 -0.73 27.00
C ARG A 44 -10.26 -0.86 25.51
N ILE A 45 -10.22 0.22 24.76
CA ILE A 45 -10.45 0.24 23.31
C ILE A 45 -9.08 0.27 22.65
N PHE A 46 -8.78 -0.71 21.79
CA PHE A 46 -7.50 -0.81 21.10
C PHE A 46 -7.72 -0.78 19.59
N ASN A 47 -6.94 0.06 18.90
CA ASN A 47 -6.79 -0.03 17.46
C ASN A 47 -5.50 -0.81 17.15
N CYS A 48 -5.51 -1.60 16.08
CA CYS A 48 -4.37 -2.37 15.62
C CYS A 48 -4.23 -2.15 14.11
N ASP A 49 -3.09 -1.62 13.67
CA ASP A 49 -2.87 -1.34 12.25
C ASP A 49 -1.42 -1.59 11.84
N GLU A 50 -1.25 -1.96 10.59
CA GLU A 50 0.03 -2.30 9.98
C GLU A 50 0.60 -1.08 9.25
N THR A 51 1.89 -0.79 9.47
CA THR A 51 2.59 0.29 8.77
C THR A 51 3.89 -0.22 8.18
N TYR A 52 4.07 0.05 6.89
CA TYR A 52 5.33 -0.18 6.20
C TYR A 52 6.28 1.00 6.43
N VAL A 53 7.47 0.71 6.95
CA VAL A 53 8.56 1.66 7.17
C VAL A 53 9.62 1.43 6.09
N SER A 54 9.78 2.41 5.21
CA SER A 54 10.84 2.38 4.19
C SER A 54 12.17 2.81 4.80
N LEU A 55 13.21 1.99 4.62
CA LEU A 55 14.58 2.27 5.05
C LEU A 55 15.35 3.10 4.01
N CYS A 56 14.84 3.18 2.78
CA CYS A 56 15.39 3.98 1.69
C CYS A 56 14.50 5.20 1.45
N PRO A 57 14.61 6.29 2.25
CA PRO A 57 13.79 7.47 2.05
C PRO A 57 13.98 8.03 0.63
N PRO A 58 12.91 8.50 -0.02
CA PRO A 58 13.00 9.07 -1.36
C PRO A 58 13.99 10.23 -1.36
N SER A 59 14.86 10.26 -2.37
CA SER A 59 15.89 11.28 -2.47
C SER A 59 15.29 12.68 -2.60
N GLU A 60 15.93 13.67 -1.98
CA GLU A 60 15.57 15.07 -2.14
C GLU A 60 15.65 15.53 -3.60
N LYS A 61 14.93 16.60 -3.91
CA LYS A 61 14.96 17.21 -5.25
C LYS A 61 16.37 17.77 -5.50
N VAL A 62 16.98 17.36 -6.60
CA VAL A 62 18.29 17.87 -7.03
C VAL A 62 18.14 18.91 -8.14
N LEU A 63 18.98 19.95 -8.10
CA LEU A 63 19.09 20.94 -9.18
C LEU A 63 19.97 20.37 -10.28
N LEU A 64 19.46 20.39 -11.51
CA LEU A 64 20.19 19.96 -12.70
C LEU A 64 20.31 21.12 -13.69
N ALA A 65 21.34 21.07 -14.54
CA ALA A 65 21.47 21.99 -15.66
C ALA A 65 20.28 21.84 -16.62
N LYS A 66 19.84 22.96 -17.20
CA LYS A 66 18.72 22.98 -18.15
C LYS A 66 19.04 22.10 -19.37
N GLY A 67 18.26 21.05 -19.58
CA GLY A 67 18.45 20.07 -20.66
C GLY A 67 19.02 18.71 -20.21
N SER A 68 19.48 18.59 -18.96
CA SER A 68 19.86 17.31 -18.38
C SER A 68 18.64 16.44 -18.13
N ARG A 69 18.64 15.21 -18.68
CA ARG A 69 17.49 14.29 -18.63
C ARG A 69 17.43 13.43 -17.37
N SER A 70 18.55 13.21 -16.67
CA SER A 70 18.60 12.27 -15.55
C SER A 70 19.49 12.77 -14.41
N ALA A 71 19.03 12.57 -13.18
CA ALA A 71 19.85 12.57 -11.97
C ALA A 71 19.81 11.15 -11.39
N TYR A 72 20.97 10.50 -11.32
CA TYR A 72 21.09 9.19 -10.69
C TYR A 72 21.75 9.33 -9.33
N LYS A 73 21.18 8.67 -8.33
CA LYS A 73 21.84 8.44 -7.05
C LYS A 73 22.20 6.95 -7.01
N VAL A 74 23.48 6.65 -6.85
CA VAL A 74 23.92 5.27 -6.60
C VAL A 74 23.49 4.91 -5.18
N VAL A 75 22.68 3.86 -5.05
CA VAL A 75 22.23 3.30 -3.77
C VAL A 75 22.40 1.78 -3.85
N ASP A 76 22.75 1.15 -2.72
CA ASP A 76 22.92 -0.31 -2.66
C ASP A 76 21.57 -1.05 -2.77
N SER A 77 20.47 -0.40 -2.36
CA SER A 77 19.11 -0.92 -2.43
C SER A 77 18.10 0.23 -2.59
N ASP A 78 17.05 0.03 -3.39
CA ASP A 78 16.03 1.04 -3.69
C ASP A 78 14.64 0.72 -3.09
N LYS A 79 14.49 -0.46 -2.45
CA LYS A 79 13.23 -0.96 -1.88
C LYS A 79 13.42 -1.72 -0.57
N GLU A 80 14.34 -1.29 0.27
CA GLU A 80 14.43 -1.83 1.62
C GLU A 80 13.41 -1.17 2.54
N GLY A 81 12.75 -2.00 3.33
CA GLY A 81 11.78 -1.59 4.34
C GLY A 81 11.30 -2.77 5.14
N PHE A 82 10.67 -2.48 6.27
CA PHE A 82 10.08 -3.49 7.14
C PHE A 82 8.67 -3.07 7.52
N THR A 83 7.84 -4.06 7.77
CA THR A 83 6.46 -3.88 8.18
C THR A 83 6.37 -4.00 9.69
N VAL A 84 5.67 -3.08 10.34
CA VAL A 84 5.43 -3.08 11.77
C VAL A 84 3.94 -3.06 12.04
N LEU A 85 3.47 -3.97 12.89
CA LEU A 85 2.11 -3.96 13.42
C LEU A 85 2.11 -3.18 14.72
N PHE A 86 1.29 -2.12 14.79
CA PHE A 86 1.15 -1.28 15.97
C PHE A 86 -0.21 -1.50 16.62
N MET A 87 -0.26 -1.56 17.95
CA MET A 87 -1.51 -1.59 18.71
C MET A 87 -1.52 -0.49 19.79
N TYR A 88 -2.49 0.41 19.71
CA TYR A 88 -2.63 1.53 20.64
C TYR A 88 -4.01 1.53 21.29
N SER A 89 -4.07 1.88 22.58
CA SER A 89 -5.35 2.20 23.20
C SER A 89 -5.89 3.55 22.68
N ALA A 90 -7.20 3.77 22.79
CA ALA A 90 -7.79 5.09 22.50
C ALA A 90 -7.29 6.19 23.45
N ASN A 91 -6.66 5.82 24.57
CA ASN A 91 -5.96 6.74 25.48
C ASN A 91 -4.50 7.03 25.04
N GLY A 92 -4.00 6.37 23.99
CA GLY A 92 -2.63 6.49 23.49
C GLY A 92 -1.61 5.60 24.22
N ASP A 93 -2.07 4.61 24.99
CA ASP A 93 -1.20 3.68 25.71
C ASP A 93 -0.86 2.45 24.85
N LEU A 94 0.40 2.02 24.87
CA LEU A 94 0.90 0.78 24.24
C LEU A 94 0.86 -0.38 25.26
N LYS A 95 0.33 -1.55 24.87
CA LYS A 95 0.41 -2.79 25.68
C LYS A 95 1.62 -3.65 25.29
N LYS A 96 2.07 -4.51 26.21
CA LYS A 96 3.41 -4.37 26.80
C LYS A 96 4.41 -5.52 26.55
N GLU A 97 4.05 -6.67 25.99
CA GLU A 97 4.99 -7.81 26.12
C GLU A 97 6.24 -7.78 25.22
N ASP A 98 6.23 -7.27 23.97
CA ASP A 98 7.44 -7.35 23.12
C ASP A 98 7.84 -6.06 22.36
N PHE A 99 6.97 -5.07 22.34
CA PHE A 99 7.12 -3.87 21.53
C PHE A 99 7.64 -2.61 22.25
N PRO A 100 7.45 -2.41 23.57
CA PRO A 100 7.69 -1.11 24.21
C PRO A 100 9.14 -0.62 24.22
N LEU A 101 10.16 -1.49 24.22
CA LEU A 101 11.55 -1.02 24.31
C LEU A 101 12.05 -0.46 22.97
N VAL A 102 11.74 -1.16 21.88
CA VAL A 102 12.13 -0.75 20.53
C VAL A 102 11.30 0.44 20.08
N LEU A 103 9.99 0.41 20.36
CA LEU A 103 9.13 1.51 19.98
C LEU A 103 9.34 2.77 20.83
N LYS A 104 9.55 2.64 22.15
CA LYS A 104 9.86 3.81 22.97
C LYS A 104 11.14 4.48 22.51
N PHE A 105 12.16 3.71 22.16
CA PHE A 105 13.40 4.24 21.59
C PHE A 105 13.14 5.00 20.28
N ALA A 106 12.31 4.45 19.39
CA ALA A 106 11.96 5.09 18.11
C ALA A 106 11.09 6.35 18.29
N LEU A 107 10.11 6.32 19.20
CA LEU A 107 9.22 7.45 19.49
C LEU A 107 9.90 8.58 20.27
N ASP A 108 10.80 8.25 21.21
CA ASP A 108 11.58 9.25 21.94
C ASP A 108 12.62 9.93 21.00
N ALA A 109 13.05 9.24 19.94
CA ALA A 109 13.88 9.81 18.90
C ALA A 109 13.12 10.77 17.95
N THR A 110 11.78 10.76 17.94
CA THR A 110 10.94 11.58 17.06
C THR A 110 10.02 12.53 17.84
N ALA A 111 10.48 13.77 18.04
CA ALA A 111 9.90 14.76 18.96
C ALA A 111 8.43 15.21 18.71
N GLN A 112 7.72 14.70 17.70
CA GLN A 112 6.40 15.20 17.28
C GLN A 112 5.30 14.14 17.12
N GLU A 113 5.61 12.84 17.21
CA GLU A 113 4.65 11.79 16.84
C GLU A 113 3.46 11.65 17.79
N LYS A 114 3.65 11.88 19.10
CA LYS A 114 2.56 11.77 20.08
C LYS A 114 1.36 12.66 19.71
N ASN A 115 1.63 13.86 19.21
CA ASN A 115 0.58 14.79 18.82
C ASN A 115 -0.07 14.41 17.48
N ALA A 116 0.70 13.80 16.57
CA ALA A 116 0.19 13.32 15.30
C ALA A 116 -0.80 12.16 15.49
N VAL A 117 -0.47 11.20 16.36
CA VAL A 117 -1.36 10.07 16.69
C VAL A 117 -2.66 10.56 17.31
N ILE A 118 -2.58 11.43 18.33
CA ILE A 118 -3.78 11.99 19.00
C ILE A 118 -4.65 12.77 18.00
N SER A 119 -4.03 13.51 17.08
CA SER A 119 -4.76 14.27 16.06
C SER A 119 -5.44 13.36 15.04
N GLY A 120 -4.85 12.20 14.71
CA GLY A 120 -5.44 11.19 13.84
C GLY A 120 -6.73 10.60 14.40
N PHE A 121 -6.74 10.21 15.68
CA PHE A 121 -7.95 9.69 16.34
C PHE A 121 -9.09 10.72 16.41
N LYS A 122 -8.76 11.99 16.61
CA LYS A 122 -9.74 13.09 16.60
C LYS A 122 -10.30 13.35 15.21
N ALA A 123 -9.44 13.43 14.19
CA ALA A 123 -9.87 13.66 12.81
C ALA A 123 -10.68 12.50 12.22
N ALA A 124 -10.51 11.29 12.75
CA ALA A 124 -11.30 10.11 12.38
C ALA A 124 -12.63 10.00 13.16
N GLY A 125 -12.92 10.92 14.10
CA GLY A 125 -14.13 10.87 14.93
C GLY A 125 -14.18 9.68 15.90
N LEU A 126 -13.05 9.02 16.13
CA LEU A 126 -12.97 7.80 16.95
C LEU A 126 -12.82 8.11 18.45
N TYR A 127 -12.27 9.28 18.80
CA TYR A 127 -12.16 9.71 20.21
C TYR A 127 -12.12 11.24 20.38
N LEU A 128 -13.06 11.85 21.12
CA LEU A 128 -14.35 11.28 21.56
C LEU A 128 -15.14 10.79 20.34
N PHE A 129 -15.96 9.75 20.52
CA PHE A 129 -16.74 9.21 19.41
C PHE A 129 -17.72 10.28 18.91
N ASP A 130 -17.40 10.87 17.77
CA ASP A 130 -18.07 12.03 17.21
C ASP A 130 -18.03 11.92 15.68
N PRO A 131 -19.10 11.38 15.07
CA PRO A 131 -19.20 11.31 13.61
C PRO A 131 -19.06 12.68 12.94
N SER A 132 -19.40 13.78 13.63
CA SER A 132 -19.31 15.13 13.06
C SER A 132 -17.87 15.64 12.91
N ALA A 133 -16.89 14.97 13.54
CA ALA A 133 -15.47 15.30 13.41
C ALA A 133 -14.83 14.80 12.09
N VAL A 134 -15.54 13.96 11.33
CA VAL A 134 -15.05 13.39 10.06
C VAL A 134 -15.40 14.30 8.88
N ASP A 135 -14.43 14.52 7.98
CA ASP A 135 -14.66 15.23 6.72
C ASP A 135 -15.29 14.31 5.66
N TYR A 136 -16.59 14.45 5.45
CA TYR A 136 -17.36 13.67 4.46
C TYR A 136 -17.22 14.20 3.03
N ASP A 137 -16.71 15.42 2.82
CA ASP A 137 -16.55 16.01 1.47
C ASP A 137 -15.46 15.30 0.65
N VAL A 138 -14.68 14.43 1.30
CA VAL A 138 -13.71 13.53 0.65
C VAL A 138 -14.36 12.67 -0.45
N PHE A 139 -15.67 12.40 -0.36
CA PHE A 139 -16.44 11.61 -1.32
C PHE A 139 -16.99 12.41 -2.53
N ASP A 140 -17.00 13.74 -2.47
CA ASP A 140 -17.59 14.61 -3.50
C ASP A 140 -16.66 14.95 -4.68
N LYS A 141 -15.54 14.23 -4.81
CA LYS A 141 -14.52 14.46 -5.85
C LYS A 141 -14.98 14.17 -7.30
N ARG A 142 -16.24 13.80 -7.52
CA ARG A 142 -16.83 13.50 -8.85
C ARG A 142 -17.70 14.62 -9.44
N LYS A 143 -17.35 15.90 -9.26
CA LYS A 143 -17.93 16.98 -10.08
C LYS A 143 -16.85 17.87 -10.71
N LYS A 144 -16.34 17.40 -11.86
CA LYS A 144 -15.56 18.04 -12.96
C LYS A 144 -14.38 17.10 -13.29
N SER A 145 -14.33 16.40 -14.42
CA SER A 145 -14.37 16.93 -15.79
C SER A 145 -14.65 15.78 -16.77
N LYS A 146 -15.59 15.98 -17.72
CA LYS A 146 -15.67 15.18 -18.94
C LYS A 146 -14.51 15.61 -19.84
N ILE A 147 -13.47 14.78 -19.96
CA ILE A 147 -12.53 14.83 -21.08
C ILE A 147 -12.65 13.50 -21.80
N THR A 148 -13.14 13.58 -23.04
CA THR A 148 -13.23 12.48 -23.99
C THR A 148 -11.81 12.00 -24.31
N VAL A 149 -11.49 10.74 -24.02
CA VAL A 149 -10.24 10.09 -24.44
C VAL A 149 -10.60 8.98 -25.44
N THR A 150 -10.08 9.13 -26.66
CA THR A 150 -10.15 8.21 -27.79
C THR A 150 -9.32 6.95 -27.54
N LYS A 151 -9.77 5.80 -28.08
CA LYS A 151 -9.36 4.43 -27.74
C LYS A 151 -7.99 3.95 -28.29
N GLU A 152 -7.14 4.81 -28.81
CA GLU A 152 -5.95 4.36 -29.58
C GLU A 152 -4.68 4.15 -28.74
N ASN A 153 -4.55 4.73 -27.53
CA ASN A 153 -3.29 4.66 -26.75
C ASN A 153 -3.15 3.50 -25.74
N VAL A 154 -4.16 2.62 -25.59
CA VAL A 154 -4.16 1.60 -24.50
C VAL A 154 -3.40 0.32 -24.89
N GLN A 155 -3.19 0.05 -26.18
CA GLN A 155 -2.54 -1.19 -26.63
C GLN A 155 -1.01 -1.14 -26.58
N ASP A 156 -0.41 0.02 -26.80
CA ASP A 156 1.06 0.15 -26.84
C ASP A 156 1.68 0.09 -25.44
N GLU A 157 1.08 0.74 -24.43
CA GLU A 157 1.58 0.72 -23.05
C GLU A 157 1.53 -0.68 -22.42
N VAL A 158 0.45 -1.45 -22.67
CA VAL A 158 0.27 -2.81 -22.12
C VAL A 158 1.28 -3.80 -22.71
N THR A 159 1.71 -3.57 -23.95
CA THR A 159 2.67 -4.44 -24.65
C THR A 159 4.08 -4.19 -24.14
N GLU A 160 4.45 -2.93 -23.92
CA GLU A 160 5.75 -2.53 -23.36
C GLU A 160 5.95 -3.04 -21.92
N ASP A 161 4.89 -3.06 -21.10
CA ASP A 161 4.94 -3.56 -19.72
C ASP A 161 5.13 -5.09 -19.65
N LYS A 162 4.57 -5.84 -20.61
CA LYS A 162 4.76 -7.30 -20.69
C LYS A 162 6.18 -7.68 -21.08
N GLU A 163 6.79 -6.96 -22.02
CA GLU A 163 8.17 -7.19 -22.43
C GLU A 163 9.17 -6.89 -21.29
N LYS A 164 8.93 -5.80 -20.54
CA LYS A 164 9.72 -5.47 -19.33
C LYS A 164 9.60 -6.55 -18.26
N HIS A 165 8.40 -7.10 -18.06
CA HIS A 165 8.17 -8.18 -17.10
C HIS A 165 8.91 -9.46 -17.51
N LEU A 166 8.87 -9.84 -18.79
CA LEU A 166 9.59 -11.03 -19.30
C LEU A 166 11.11 -10.88 -19.13
N LEU A 167 11.69 -9.73 -19.51
CA LEU A 167 13.12 -9.47 -19.35
C LEU A 167 13.57 -9.54 -17.88
N THR A 168 12.76 -8.97 -16.98
CA THR A 168 13.03 -9.02 -15.54
C THR A 168 12.95 -10.45 -15.02
N PHE A 169 11.95 -11.21 -15.46
CA PHE A 169 11.77 -12.60 -15.07
C PHE A 169 12.95 -13.48 -15.51
N GLU A 170 13.37 -13.39 -16.78
CA GLU A 170 14.51 -14.16 -17.30
C GLU A 170 15.84 -13.79 -16.63
N SER A 171 16.04 -12.51 -16.28
CA SER A 171 17.25 -12.05 -15.58
C SER A 171 17.41 -12.57 -14.15
N ASN A 172 16.30 -12.98 -13.52
CA ASN A 172 16.28 -13.53 -12.15
C ASN A 172 16.41 -15.06 -12.12
N LEU A 173 16.45 -15.72 -13.28
CA LEU A 173 16.73 -17.15 -13.40
C LEU A 173 18.25 -17.36 -13.54
N SER A 174 18.75 -18.47 -12.99
CA SER A 174 20.12 -18.90 -13.31
C SER A 174 20.20 -19.26 -14.79
N LYS A 175 21.40 -19.11 -15.38
CA LYS A 175 21.65 -19.47 -16.78
C LYS A 175 21.29 -20.93 -17.06
N ASP A 176 21.59 -21.83 -16.12
CA ASP A 176 21.30 -23.26 -16.22
C ASP A 176 19.78 -23.54 -16.30
N ILE A 177 18.97 -22.83 -15.48
CA ILE A 177 17.51 -22.99 -15.49
C ILE A 177 16.91 -22.42 -16.78
N LEU A 178 17.42 -21.26 -17.25
CA LEU A 178 16.95 -20.66 -18.50
C LEU A 178 17.32 -21.53 -19.72
N GLU A 179 18.50 -22.14 -19.72
CA GLU A 179 18.90 -23.13 -20.73
C GLU A 179 18.02 -24.38 -20.69
N GLU A 180 17.67 -24.89 -19.49
CA GLU A 180 16.74 -25.99 -19.34
C GLU A 180 15.35 -25.64 -19.86
N PHE A 181 14.85 -24.43 -19.62
CA PHE A 181 13.54 -23.98 -20.13
C PHE A 181 13.53 -23.87 -21.66
N ASN A 182 14.57 -23.26 -22.25
CA ASN A 182 14.68 -23.18 -23.71
C ASN A 182 14.84 -24.57 -24.35
N THR A 183 15.59 -25.47 -23.72
CA THR A 183 15.76 -26.85 -24.17
C THR A 183 14.46 -27.66 -24.05
N ALA A 184 13.72 -27.47 -22.96
CA ALA A 184 12.41 -28.10 -22.75
C ALA A 184 11.40 -27.60 -23.79
N TRP A 185 11.38 -26.30 -24.08
CA TRP A 185 10.52 -25.70 -25.10
C TRP A 185 10.86 -26.20 -26.51
N LEU A 186 12.14 -26.17 -26.90
CA LEU A 186 12.61 -26.66 -28.21
C LEU A 186 12.26 -28.13 -28.45
N ASN A 187 12.38 -28.95 -27.41
CA ASN A 187 12.09 -30.38 -27.48
C ASN A 187 10.61 -30.72 -27.21
N GLN A 188 9.76 -29.74 -26.93
CA GLN A 188 8.36 -29.92 -26.50
C GLN A 188 8.22 -30.90 -25.32
N THR A 189 9.17 -30.85 -24.38
CA THR A 189 9.18 -31.69 -23.17
C THR A 189 8.99 -30.84 -21.92
N LEU A 190 8.67 -31.49 -20.80
CA LEU A 190 8.65 -30.83 -19.48
C LEU A 190 10.04 -30.91 -18.85
N PRO A 191 10.43 -29.89 -18.06
CA PRO A 191 11.63 -29.97 -17.25
C PRO A 191 11.63 -31.22 -16.37
N LYS A 192 12.82 -31.83 -16.23
CA LYS A 192 12.95 -33.13 -15.56
C LYS A 192 12.69 -32.99 -14.07
N ASP A 193 13.21 -31.93 -13.49
CA ASP A 193 12.97 -31.56 -12.10
C ASP A 193 11.52 -31.10 -11.91
N LEU A 194 10.86 -31.66 -10.88
CA LEU A 194 9.47 -31.38 -10.56
C LEU A 194 9.29 -29.98 -9.95
N GLU A 195 10.31 -29.47 -9.24
CA GLU A 195 10.24 -28.20 -8.52
C GLU A 195 10.17 -27.00 -9.48
N ILE A 196 10.77 -27.13 -10.66
CA ILE A 196 10.85 -26.05 -11.67
C ILE A 196 9.70 -26.09 -12.70
N ARG A 197 8.83 -27.11 -12.68
CA ARG A 197 7.72 -27.23 -13.66
C ARG A 197 6.67 -26.13 -13.53
N GLY A 198 6.40 -25.68 -12.30
CA GLY A 198 5.48 -24.56 -12.07
C GLY A 198 6.04 -23.26 -12.66
N LEU A 199 7.34 -23.05 -12.47
CA LEU A 199 8.07 -21.89 -12.97
C LEU A 199 8.17 -21.89 -14.50
N TYR A 200 8.39 -23.05 -15.11
CA TYR A 200 8.39 -23.22 -16.57
C TYR A 200 7.04 -22.93 -17.22
N LYS A 201 5.93 -23.39 -16.62
CA LYS A 201 4.57 -23.08 -17.12
C LYS A 201 4.27 -21.58 -17.09
N TYR A 202 4.71 -20.91 -16.03
CA TYR A 202 4.56 -19.47 -15.90
C TYR A 202 5.40 -18.71 -16.94
N TRP A 203 6.63 -19.17 -17.19
CA TRP A 203 7.49 -18.60 -18.24
C TRP A 203 6.86 -18.71 -19.65
N LEU A 204 6.22 -19.83 -19.99
CA LEU A 204 5.51 -19.99 -21.27
C LEU A 204 4.35 -18.99 -21.43
N ASP A 205 3.55 -18.81 -20.39
CA ASP A 205 2.41 -17.88 -20.39
C ASP A 205 2.86 -16.42 -20.56
N VAL A 206 3.92 -16.01 -19.85
CA VAL A 206 4.46 -14.65 -19.92
C VAL A 206 5.25 -14.40 -21.22
N SER A 207 5.94 -15.40 -21.75
CA SER A 207 6.70 -15.29 -23.00
C SER A 207 5.84 -15.39 -24.26
N GLY A 208 4.54 -15.74 -24.13
CA GLY A 208 3.64 -15.95 -25.26
C GLY A 208 4.01 -17.16 -26.12
N LYS A 209 4.82 -18.08 -25.58
CA LYS A 209 5.25 -19.31 -26.24
C LYS A 209 4.25 -20.41 -25.91
N TYR A 210 3.46 -20.84 -26.90
CA TYR A 210 2.53 -21.97 -26.81
C TYR A 210 3.08 -23.20 -27.52
#